data_AF-A0A973J7P2-F1
#
_entry.id   AF-A0A973J7P2-F1
#
_cell.length_a   1.000
_cell.length_b   1.000
_cell.length_c   1.000
_cell.angle_alpha   90.00
_cell.angle_beta   90.00
_cell.angle_gamma   90.00
#
_symmetry.space_group_name_H-M   'P 1'
#
loop_
_entity.id
_entity.type
_entity.pdbx_description
1 polymer ?
#
loop_
_entity_poly.entity_id
_entity_poly.type
_entity_poly.pdbx_seq_one_letter_code
_entity_poly.pdbx_strand_id
1 'polypeptide(L)' 'MSNTAHKKGAPMNQQLAEWLYDGAVALSRGDKERARDLLLRVVSEDEEIPEAWLWLSGAVDDPDDQRTALENVLALD' A
#
# COMPACT_ATOMS: atom_id res chain seq x y z
N MET A 1 18.42 16.91 32.61
CA MET A 1 17.04 17.20 33.06
C MET A 1 16.12 16.78 31.94
N SER A 2 15.43 15.66 32.14
CA SER A 2 14.49 15.04 31.22
C SER A 2 13.28 15.95 30.96
N ASN A 3 12.74 15.92 29.75
CA ASN A 3 11.30 15.76 29.63
C ASN A 3 10.93 14.97 28.37
N THR A 4 10.50 13.75 28.62
CA THR A 4 10.07 12.73 27.70
C THR A 4 8.62 12.99 27.30
N ALA A 5 8.38 13.78 26.27
CA ALA A 5 7.07 13.82 25.63
C ALA A 5 6.97 12.65 24.64
N HIS A 6 6.39 11.56 25.13
CA HIS A 6 5.92 10.44 24.33
C HIS A 6 5.10 10.97 23.15
N LYS A 7 5.52 10.70 21.90
CA LYS A 7 4.62 10.82 20.74
C LYS A 7 3.58 9.70 20.86
N LYS A 8 2.52 9.94 21.65
CA LYS A 8 1.29 9.15 21.60
C LYS A 8 0.74 9.26 20.17
N GLY A 9 0.68 8.13 19.48
CA GLY A 9 0.05 7.87 18.18
C GLY A 9 -0.12 9.09 17.28
N ALA A 10 0.78 9.26 16.31
CA ALA A 10 0.39 9.94 15.09
C ALA A 10 -0.91 9.26 14.59
N PRO A 11 -1.94 10.01 14.16
CA PRO A 11 -3.12 9.37 13.59
C PRO A 11 -2.61 8.43 12.50
N MET A 12 -3.08 7.16 12.53
CA MET A 12 -2.98 6.28 11.38
C MET A 12 -3.28 7.14 10.16
N ASN A 13 -2.34 7.25 9.22
CA ASN A 13 -2.44 8.20 8.12
C ASN A 13 -3.73 7.87 7.35
N GLN A 14 -4.78 8.64 7.64
CA GLN A 14 -6.13 8.32 7.19
C GLN A 14 -6.18 8.29 5.66
N GLN A 15 -5.36 9.11 5.02
CA GLN A 15 -5.25 9.15 3.57
C GLN A 15 -4.63 7.87 3.00
N LEU A 16 -3.60 7.32 3.67
CA LEU A 16 -2.99 6.03 3.32
C LEU A 16 -4.03 4.90 3.38
N ALA A 17 -4.81 4.85 4.47
CA ALA A 17 -5.86 3.86 4.65
C ALA A 17 -6.98 3.99 3.60
N GLU A 18 -7.37 5.23 3.26
CA GLU A 18 -8.34 5.51 2.20
C GLU A 18 -7.84 5.04 0.82
N TRP A 19 -6.59 5.34 0.47
CA TRP A 19 -6.02 4.90 -0.80
C TRP A 19 -5.89 3.37 -0.89
N LEU A 20 -5.48 2.71 0.20
CA LEU A 20 -5.42 1.25 0.27
C LEU A 20 -6.80 0.63 0.06
N TYR A 21 -7.81 1.13 0.78
CA TYR A 21 -9.19 0.65 0.66
C TYR A 21 -9.77 0.88 -0.74
N ASP A 22 -9.71 2.11 -1.25
CA ASP A 22 -10.23 2.46 -2.57
C ASP A 22 -9.49 1.71 -3.68
N GLY A 23 -8.19 1.47 -3.52
CA GLY A 23 -7.37 0.70 -4.45
C GLY A 23 -7.82 -0.75 -4.55
N ALA A 24 -8.03 -1.41 -3.40
CA ALA A 24 -8.58 -2.76 -3.35
C ALA A 24 -10.00 -2.84 -3.93
N VAL A 25 -10.85 -1.86 -3.64
CA VAL A 25 -12.21 -1.77 -4.20
C VAL A 25 -12.17 -1.58 -5.71
N ALA A 26 -11.34 -0.68 -6.24
CA ALA A 26 -11.19 -0.46 -7.67
C ALA A 26 -10.73 -1.75 -8.39
N LEU A 27 -9.75 -2.45 -7.83
CA LEU A 27 -9.27 -3.72 -8.38
C LEU A 27 -10.37 -4.78 -8.41
N SER A 28 -11.14 -4.90 -7.33
CA SER A 28 -12.27 -5.84 -7.26
C SER A 28 -13.36 -5.58 -8.31
N ARG A 29 -13.46 -4.34 -8.80
CA ARG A 29 -14.40 -3.92 -9.86
C ARG A 29 -13.81 -4.02 -11.27
N GLY A 30 -12.55 -4.44 -11.40
CA GLY A 30 -11.83 -4.53 -12.68
C GLY A 30 -11.22 -3.20 -13.14
N ASP A 31 -11.30 -2.13 -12.33
CA ASP A 31 -10.67 -0.84 -12.64
C ASP A 31 -9.19 -0.88 -12.21
N LYS A 32 -8.40 -1.60 -13.01
CA LYS A 32 -6.96 -1.82 -12.76
C LYS A 32 -6.16 -0.53 -12.77
N GLU A 33 -6.49 0.42 -13.66
CA GLU A 33 -5.79 1.70 -13.75
C GLU A 33 -5.96 2.50 -12.46
N ARG A 34 -7.20 2.65 -11.97
CA ARG A 34 -7.47 3.34 -10.71
C ARG A 34 -6.86 2.62 -9.51
N ALA A 35 -6.92 1.30 -9.50
CA ALA A 35 -6.31 0.49 -8.45
C ALA A 35 -4.80 0.72 -8.39
N ARG A 36 -4.10 0.61 -9.53
CA ARG A 36 -2.66 0.80 -9.64
C ARG A 36 -2.27 2.20 -9.15
N ASP A 37 -2.97 3.23 -9.60
CA ASP A 37 -2.68 4.62 -9.22
C ASP A 37 -2.84 4.88 -7.71
N LEU A 38 -3.81 4.25 -7.06
CA LEU A 38 -4.02 4.38 -5.62
C LEU A 38 -2.98 3.59 -4.83
N LEU A 39 -2.75 2.34 -5.21
CA LEU A 39 -1.85 1.42 -4.51
C LEU A 39 -0.39 1.85 -4.67
N LEU A 40 0.00 2.42 -5.81
CA LEU A 40 1.31 3.05 -5.99
C LEU A 40 1.53 4.21 -5.02
N ARG A 41 0.50 5.02 -4.73
CA ARG A 41 0.63 6.08 -3.73
C ARG A 41 0.84 5.52 -2.33
N VAL A 42 0.17 4.41 -2.00
CA VAL A 42 0.34 3.75 -0.71
C VAL A 42 1.79 3.31 -0.54
N VAL A 43 2.32 2.51 -1.47
CA VAL A 43 3.71 2.02 -1.37
C VAL A 43 4.77 3.10 -1.55
N SER A 44 4.44 4.24 -2.18
CA SER A 44 5.36 5.39 -2.27
C SER A 44 5.46 6.17 -0.96
N GLU A 45 4.38 6.21 -0.17
CA GLU A 45 4.37 6.87 1.15
C GLU A 45 4.86 5.94 2.27
N ASP A 46 4.49 4.66 2.19
CA ASP A 46 4.85 3.64 3.17
C ASP A 46 4.98 2.27 2.49
N GLU A 47 6.22 1.90 2.19
CA GLU A 47 6.55 0.62 1.56
C GLU A 47 6.48 -0.57 2.53
N GLU A 48 6.34 -0.34 3.84
CA GLU A 48 6.25 -1.39 4.87
C GLU A 48 4.84 -1.97 5.01
N ILE A 49 3.91 -1.64 4.09
CA ILE A 49 2.52 -2.13 4.07
C ILE A 49 2.40 -3.32 3.08
N PRO A 50 2.53 -4.59 3.54
CA PRO A 50 2.50 -5.75 2.65
C PRO A 50 1.16 -5.89 1.91
N GLU A 51 0.04 -5.48 2.48
CA GLU A 51 -1.26 -5.51 1.80
C GLU A 51 -1.29 -4.63 0.55
N ALA A 52 -0.59 -3.50 0.56
CA ALA A 52 -0.55 -2.60 -0.59
C ALA A 52 0.17 -3.25 -1.77
N TRP A 53 1.29 -3.94 -1.51
CA TRP A 53 2.02 -4.73 -2.48
C TRP A 53 1.20 -5.89 -3.03
N LEU A 54 0.49 -6.61 -2.16
CA LEU A 54 -0.37 -7.73 -2.55
C LEU A 54 -1.50 -7.28 -3.50
N TRP A 55 -2.14 -6.14 -3.20
CA TRP A 55 -3.14 -5.60 -4.11
C TRP A 55 -2.53 -5.05 -5.40
N LEU A 56 -1.36 -4.40 -5.32
CA LEU A 56 -0.67 -3.84 -6.48
C LEU A 56 -0.29 -4.92 -7.50
N SER A 57 0.10 -6.11 -7.03
CA SER A 57 0.41 -7.25 -7.91
C SER A 57 -0.78 -7.69 -8.77
N GLY A 58 -2.03 -7.44 -8.34
CA GLY A 58 -3.21 -7.69 -9.15
C GLY A 58 -3.58 -6.56 -10.11
N ALA A 59 -3.10 -5.34 -9.82
CA ALA A 59 -3.42 -4.13 -10.58
C ALA A 59 -2.44 -3.85 -11.74
N VAL A 60 -1.21 -4.38 -11.68
CA VAL A 60 -0.23 -4.28 -12.76
C VAL A 60 -0.39 -5.41 -13.79
N ASP A 61 -0.07 -5.14 -15.05
CA ASP A 61 -0.25 -6.09 -16.15
C ASP A 61 1.05 -6.80 -16.57
N ASP A 62 2.22 -6.20 -16.30
CA ASP A 62 3.51 -6.82 -16.61
C ASP A 62 3.82 -7.93 -15.57
N PRO A 63 4.06 -9.18 -16.00
CA PRO A 63 4.42 -10.27 -15.10
C PRO A 63 5.67 -10.02 -14.23
N ASP A 64 6.62 -9.22 -14.70
CA ASP A 64 7.80 -8.87 -13.91
C ASP A 64 7.45 -7.89 -12.78
N ASP A 65 6.57 -6.91 -13.05
CA ASP A 65 6.04 -6.02 -12.01
C ASP A 65 5.19 -6.77 -10.98
N GLN A 66 4.39 -7.75 -11.43
CA GLN A 66 3.62 -8.62 -10.53
C GLN A 66 4.54 -9.40 -9.61
N ARG A 67 5.64 -9.94 -10.16
CA ARG A 67 6.64 -10.68 -9.38
C ARG A 67 7.30 -9.79 -8.35
N THR A 68 7.77 -8.60 -8.75
CA THR A 68 8.40 -7.64 -7.82
C THR A 68 7.46 -7.26 -6.67
N ALA A 69 6.18 -7.01 -6.95
CA ALA A 69 5.21 -6.72 -5.90
C ALA A 69 5.04 -7.90 -4.92
N LEU A 70 4.94 -9.14 -5.43
CA LEU A 70 4.84 -10.33 -4.57
C LEU A 70 6.13 -10.62 -3.78
N GLU A 71 7.29 -10.33 -4.36
CA GLU A 71 8.58 -10.43 -3.64
C GLU A 71 8.64 -9.46 -2.47
N ASN A 72 8.12 -8.23 -2.62
CA ASN A 72 8.01 -7.27 -1.52
C ASN A 72 7.07 -7.76 -0.42
N VAL A 73 5.94 -8.40 -0.75
CA VAL A 73 5.05 -9.02 0.25
C VAL A 73 5.83 -10.03 1.09
N LEU A 74 6.57 -10.93 0.45
CA LEU A 74 7.33 -11.98 1.12
C LEU A 74 8.52 -11.45 1.94
N ALA A 75 9.03 -10.26 1.61
CA ALA A 75 10.14 -9.64 2.35
C ALA A 75 9.69 -8.94 3.64
N LEU A 76 8.39 -8.60 3.76
CA LEU A 76 7.80 -7.86 4.87
C LEU A 76 7.03 -8.74 5.88
N ASP A 77 6.75 -10.00 5.53
CA ASP A 77 6.15 -11.03 6.39
C ASP A 77 7.22 -11.79 7.22
#